data_AF-A0A562S0W0-F1
#
_entry.id   AF-A0A562S0W0-F1
#
_cell.length_a   1.000
_cell.length_b   1.000
_cell.length_c   1.000
_cell.angle_alpha   90.00
_cell.angle_beta   90.00
_cell.angle_gamma   90.00
#
_symmetry.space_group_name_H-M   'P 1'
#
loop_
_entity.id
_entity.type
_entity.pdbx_description
1 polymer ?
#
loop_
_entity_poly.entity_id
_entity_poly.type
_entity_poly.pdbx_seq_one_letter_code
_entity_poly.pdbx_strand_id
1 'polypeptide(L)'
;MMALSKKMLEQEPSEIELLLPWHAAGTLNARDARRVEDALARDPELAKQYAAIRGEYEETIHLNESLGAPSARAMQKLFTAIDAEPARAVGSLPLSARIATFFASLSPRTLAWSASLGAIALLLQAGIIGAVLMKTQTATFQTASLSTGAPITRELGASAAPARALVRFTPEARVADITALLDSYQASIIGDAKGGMFRLQFDKAMSQDELAALLARMQREKFVNLAVAAP
;
A
#
# COMPACT_ATOMS: atom_id res chain seq x y z
N MET A 1 -16.61 -35.20 -22.36
CA MET A 1 -15.22 -34.79 -22.66
C MET A 1 -14.60 -34.01 -21.49
N MET A 2 -14.49 -34.60 -20.29
CA MET A 2 -13.98 -33.89 -19.08
C MET A 2 -12.72 -34.51 -18.46
N ALA A 3 -12.24 -35.65 -18.98
CA ALA A 3 -11.12 -36.37 -18.38
C ALA A 3 -9.72 -35.87 -18.83
N LEU A 4 -9.63 -35.15 -19.96
CA LEU A 4 -8.35 -34.59 -20.44
C LEU A 4 -7.94 -33.31 -19.70
N SER A 5 -8.91 -32.48 -19.30
CA SER A 5 -8.64 -31.20 -18.63
C SER A 5 -8.07 -31.37 -17.21
N LYS A 6 -8.35 -32.51 -16.55
CA LYS A 6 -7.88 -32.77 -15.19
C LYS A 6 -6.40 -33.13 -15.12
N LYS A 7 -5.83 -33.75 -16.16
CA LYS A 7 -4.39 -34.07 -16.21
C LYS A 7 -3.50 -32.84 -16.46
N MET A 8 -4.00 -31.83 -17.17
CA MET A 8 -3.26 -30.57 -17.38
C MET A 8 -3.13 -29.69 -16.12
N LEU A 9 -3.98 -29.90 -15.10
CA LEU A 9 -3.98 -29.10 -13.87
C LEU A 9 -3.07 -29.68 -12.76
N GLU A 10 -2.63 -30.94 -12.89
CA GLU A 10 -1.79 -31.63 -11.89
C GLU A 10 -0.30 -31.74 -12.30
N GLN A 11 0.05 -31.40 -13.53
CA GLN A 11 1.45 -31.26 -13.96
C GLN A 11 1.86 -29.81 -13.82
N GLU A 12 2.87 -29.54 -12.98
CA GLU A 12 3.48 -28.21 -12.94
C GLU A 12 4.00 -27.86 -14.35
N PRO A 13 3.66 -26.66 -14.87
CA PRO A 13 4.10 -26.25 -16.19
C PRO A 13 5.62 -26.26 -16.23
N SER A 14 6.17 -26.87 -17.28
CA SER A 14 7.62 -26.94 -17.45
C SER A 14 8.22 -25.53 -17.56
N GLU A 15 9.50 -25.40 -17.24
CA GLU A 15 10.20 -24.11 -17.36
C GLU A 15 10.04 -23.47 -18.74
N ILE A 16 9.89 -24.26 -19.80
CA ILE A 16 9.72 -23.77 -21.17
C ILE A 16 8.27 -23.32 -21.43
N GLU A 17 7.28 -24.04 -20.90
CA GLU A 17 5.86 -23.64 -20.95
C GLU A 17 5.66 -22.30 -20.24
N LEU A 18 6.34 -22.12 -19.10
CA LEU A 18 6.38 -20.86 -18.37
C LEU A 18 7.03 -19.72 -19.15
N LEU A 19 7.71 -19.94 -20.27
CA LEU A 19 8.26 -18.83 -21.08
C LEU A 19 7.37 -18.46 -22.26
N LEU A 20 6.34 -19.25 -22.59
CA LEU A 20 5.51 -19.04 -23.77
C LEU A 20 4.79 -17.67 -23.79
N PRO A 21 4.19 -17.17 -22.70
CA PRO A 21 3.57 -15.83 -22.70
C PRO A 21 4.58 -14.71 -23.00
N TRP A 22 5.78 -14.80 -22.42
CA TRP A 22 6.85 -13.81 -22.63
C TRP A 22 7.43 -13.89 -24.04
N HIS A 23 7.48 -15.10 -24.62
CA HIS A 23 7.84 -15.32 -26.02
C HIS A 23 6.81 -14.71 -26.96
N ALA A 24 5.51 -14.92 -26.70
CA ALA A 24 4.42 -14.32 -27.48
C ALA A 24 4.46 -12.78 -27.44
N ALA A 25 4.78 -12.20 -26.28
CA ALA A 25 4.97 -10.76 -26.13
C ALA A 25 6.30 -10.21 -26.70
N GLY A 26 7.22 -11.07 -27.17
CA GLY A 26 8.51 -10.66 -27.71
C GLY A 26 9.47 -10.06 -26.67
N THR A 27 9.31 -10.38 -25.39
CA THR A 27 10.05 -9.77 -24.26
C THR A 27 11.17 -10.65 -23.71
N LEU A 28 11.33 -11.86 -24.24
CA LEU A 28 12.41 -12.77 -23.83
C LEU A 28 13.78 -12.28 -24.31
N ASN A 29 14.81 -12.58 -23.51
CA ASN A 29 16.18 -12.42 -23.96
C ASN A 29 16.51 -13.43 -25.10
N ALA A 30 17.55 -13.14 -25.88
CA ALA A 30 17.91 -13.93 -27.06
C ALA A 30 18.24 -15.41 -26.76
N ARG A 31 18.75 -15.72 -25.55
CA ARG A 31 19.08 -17.08 -25.16
C ARG A 31 17.81 -17.89 -24.90
N ASP A 32 16.89 -17.33 -24.11
CA ASP A 32 15.66 -18.01 -23.74
C ASP A 32 14.68 -18.09 -24.92
N ALA A 33 14.65 -17.09 -25.79
CA ALA A 33 13.90 -17.15 -27.05
C ALA A 33 14.32 -18.36 -27.90
N ARG A 34 15.63 -18.56 -28.12
CA ARG A 34 16.14 -19.73 -28.87
C ARG A 34 15.77 -21.06 -28.20
N ARG A 35 15.85 -21.13 -26.86
CA ARG A 35 15.47 -22.33 -26.11
C ARG A 35 14.00 -22.69 -26.32
N VAL A 36 13.12 -21.67 -26.34
CA VAL A 36 11.70 -21.83 -26.60
C VAL A 36 11.47 -22.26 -28.05
N GLU A 37 12.09 -21.60 -29.03
CA GLU A 37 11.99 -21.96 -30.45
C GLU A 37 12.42 -23.42 -30.71
N ASP A 38 13.55 -23.84 -30.17
CA ASP A 38 14.03 -25.21 -30.32
C ASP A 38 13.09 -26.23 -29.67
N ALA A 39 12.40 -25.86 -28.58
CA ALA A 39 11.43 -26.72 -27.91
C ALA A 39 10.11 -26.79 -28.69
N LEU A 40 9.63 -25.67 -29.23
CA LEU A 40 8.47 -25.62 -30.11
C LEU A 40 8.68 -26.46 -31.38
N ALA A 41 9.90 -26.52 -31.91
CA ALA A 41 10.25 -27.36 -33.05
C ALA A 41 10.24 -28.87 -32.73
N ARG A 42 10.47 -29.23 -31.46
CA ARG A 42 10.56 -30.62 -30.99
C ARG A 42 9.26 -31.18 -30.44
N ASP A 43 8.42 -30.31 -29.86
CA ASP A 43 7.18 -30.71 -29.20
C ASP A 43 5.95 -30.07 -29.89
N PRO A 44 5.18 -30.86 -30.66
CA PRO A 44 3.99 -30.37 -31.33
C PRO A 44 2.83 -30.01 -30.38
N GLU A 45 2.78 -30.57 -29.17
CA GLU A 45 1.77 -30.19 -28.18
C GLU A 45 2.09 -28.82 -27.57
N LEU A 46 3.37 -28.57 -27.27
CA LEU A 46 3.85 -27.24 -26.86
C LEU A 46 3.56 -26.18 -27.93
N ALA A 47 3.74 -26.52 -29.21
CA ALA A 47 3.42 -25.63 -30.32
C ALA A 47 1.92 -25.28 -30.39
N LYS A 48 1.02 -26.24 -30.08
CA LYS A 48 -0.43 -25.97 -29.98
C LYS A 48 -0.76 -25.04 -28.82
N GLN A 49 -0.14 -25.24 -27.65
CA GLN A 49 -0.31 -24.35 -26.50
C GLN A 49 0.15 -22.92 -26.84
N TYR A 50 1.32 -22.79 -27.48
CA TYR A 50 1.82 -21.49 -27.93
C TYR A 50 0.89 -20.81 -28.94
N ALA A 51 0.30 -21.56 -29.88
CA ALA A 51 -0.66 -21.02 -30.83
C ALA A 51 -1.94 -20.48 -30.14
N ALA A 52 -2.43 -21.15 -29.10
CA ALA A 52 -3.56 -20.67 -28.31
C ALA A 52 -3.22 -19.36 -27.56
N ILE A 53 -2.07 -19.31 -26.89
CA ILE A 53 -1.57 -18.11 -26.19
C ILE A 53 -1.43 -16.93 -27.16
N ARG A 54 -0.91 -17.18 -28.37
CA ARG A 54 -0.78 -16.16 -29.41
C ARG A 54 -2.15 -15.64 -29.86
N GLY A 55 -3.12 -16.52 -30.06
CA GLY A 55 -4.48 -16.12 -30.42
C GLY A 55 -5.13 -15.20 -29.37
N GLU A 56 -5.01 -15.56 -28.08
CA GLU A 56 -5.51 -14.72 -26.97
C GLU A 56 -4.80 -13.35 -26.91
N TYR A 57 -3.49 -13.32 -27.18
CA TYR A 57 -2.71 -12.09 -27.22
C TYR A 57 -3.12 -11.19 -28.39
N GLU A 58 -3.31 -11.76 -29.59
CA GLU A 58 -3.78 -11.03 -30.77
C GLU A 58 -5.19 -10.46 -30.57
N GLU A 59 -6.09 -11.20 -29.90
CA GLU A 59 -7.42 -10.71 -29.54
C GLU A 59 -7.35 -9.55 -28.53
N THR A 60 -6.42 -9.62 -27.57
CA THR A 60 -6.18 -8.53 -26.61
C THR A 60 -5.64 -7.28 -27.31
N ILE A 61 -4.77 -7.43 -28.31
CA ILE A 61 -4.30 -6.31 -29.14
C ILE A 61 -5.48 -5.71 -29.91
N HIS A 62 -6.28 -6.54 -30.59
CA HIS A 62 -7.42 -6.07 -31.37
C HIS A 62 -8.45 -5.30 -30.52
N LEU A 63 -8.74 -5.79 -29.30
CA LEU A 63 -9.59 -5.08 -28.36
C LEU A 63 -8.99 -3.73 -27.95
N ASN A 64 -7.69 -3.66 -27.65
CA ASN A 64 -7.03 -2.40 -27.31
C ASN A 64 -6.97 -1.42 -28.50
N GLU A 65 -6.74 -1.90 -29.71
CA GLU A 65 -6.76 -1.09 -30.93
C GLU A 65 -8.16 -0.55 -31.22
N SER A 66 -9.20 -1.32 -30.90
CA SER A 66 -10.60 -0.87 -31.03
C SER A 66 -10.96 0.30 -30.10
N LEU A 67 -10.21 0.52 -29.01
CA LEU A 67 -10.38 1.69 -28.14
C LEU A 67 -10.02 3.02 -28.85
N GLY A 68 -9.40 2.94 -30.02
CA GLY A 68 -9.11 4.06 -30.90
C GLY A 68 -7.71 4.63 -30.69
N ALA A 69 -7.27 5.43 -31.67
CA ALA A 69 -5.94 6.03 -31.65
C ALA A 69 -5.79 7.07 -30.52
N PRO A 70 -4.57 7.27 -30.00
CA PRO A 70 -4.27 8.36 -29.08
C PRO A 70 -4.73 9.72 -29.64
N SER A 71 -5.20 10.62 -28.77
CA SER A 71 -5.64 11.95 -29.19
C SER A 71 -4.53 12.71 -29.94
N ALA A 72 -4.90 13.59 -30.88
CA ALA A 72 -3.95 14.40 -31.65
C ALA A 72 -2.98 15.21 -30.76
N ARG A 73 -3.43 15.64 -29.58
CA ARG A 73 -2.59 16.32 -28.58
C ARG A 73 -1.53 15.41 -27.97
N ALA A 74 -1.86 14.13 -27.72
CA ALA A 74 -0.92 13.15 -27.20
C ALA A 74 0.18 12.84 -28.23
N MET A 75 -0.20 12.68 -29.51
CA MET A 75 0.75 12.54 -30.62
C MET A 75 1.64 13.77 -30.77
N GLN A 76 1.07 14.97 -30.72
CA GLN A 76 1.85 16.21 -30.81
C GLN A 76 2.84 16.33 -29.64
N LYS A 77 2.40 16.01 -28.42
CA LYS A 77 3.27 16.01 -27.23
C LYS A 77 4.42 15.03 -27.38
N LEU A 78 4.17 13.85 -27.96
CA LEU A 78 5.21 12.85 -28.21
C LEU A 78 6.23 13.37 -29.22
N PHE A 79 5.80 13.91 -30.36
CA PHE A 79 6.73 14.45 -31.36
C PHE A 79 7.54 15.64 -30.83
N THR A 80 6.90 16.55 -30.10
CA THR A 80 7.63 17.63 -29.42
C THR A 80 8.65 17.09 -28.42
N ALA A 81 8.33 16.01 -27.68
CA ALA A 81 9.27 15.40 -26.76
C ALA A 81 10.45 14.70 -27.46
N ILE A 82 10.21 14.07 -28.62
CA ILE A 82 11.25 13.45 -29.46
C ILE A 82 12.18 14.52 -30.03
N ASP A 83 11.62 15.59 -30.60
CA ASP A 83 12.41 16.70 -31.17
C ASP A 83 13.22 17.43 -30.09
N ALA A 84 12.69 17.48 -28.86
CA ALA A 84 13.36 18.07 -27.71
C ALA A 84 14.34 17.12 -27.02
N GLU A 85 14.47 15.85 -27.45
CA GLU A 85 15.36 14.89 -26.82
C GLU A 85 16.82 15.31 -27.04
N PRO A 86 17.54 15.77 -26.00
CA PRO A 86 18.92 16.18 -26.16
C PRO A 86 19.78 14.95 -26.44
N ALA A 87 20.79 15.10 -27.31
CA ALA A 87 21.81 14.08 -27.50
C ALA A 87 22.32 13.61 -26.13
N ARG A 88 22.27 12.30 -25.89
CA ARG A 88 22.57 11.68 -24.59
C ARG A 88 23.90 12.22 -24.08
N ALA A 89 23.83 13.16 -23.12
CA ALA A 89 25.02 13.80 -22.60
C ALA A 89 25.93 12.72 -22.03
N VAL A 90 27.18 12.70 -22.47
CA VAL A 90 28.21 11.85 -21.88
C VAL A 90 28.22 12.18 -20.39
N GLY A 91 27.74 11.24 -19.59
CA GLY A 91 27.20 11.52 -18.26
C GLY A 91 28.17 12.34 -17.41
N SER A 92 27.66 13.36 -16.74
CA SER A 92 28.40 14.01 -15.66
C SER A 92 28.94 12.95 -14.71
N LEU A 93 30.21 13.06 -14.30
CA LEU A 93 30.83 12.15 -13.33
C LEU A 93 29.83 11.79 -12.23
N PRO A 94 29.59 10.49 -11.98
CA PRO A 94 28.58 10.07 -11.02
C PRO A 94 28.88 10.72 -9.67
N LEU A 95 27.84 11.04 -8.90
CA LEU A 95 27.97 11.71 -7.61
C LEU A 95 28.99 10.99 -6.69
N SER A 96 29.05 9.66 -6.78
CA SER A 96 30.04 8.82 -6.09
C SER A 96 31.49 9.16 -6.47
N ALA A 97 31.79 9.39 -7.75
CA ALA A 97 33.12 9.79 -8.20
C ALA A 97 33.49 11.19 -7.67
N ARG A 98 32.54 12.13 -7.65
CA ARG A 98 32.77 13.47 -7.08
C ARG A 98 33.08 13.40 -5.58
N ILE A 99 32.31 12.60 -4.84
CA ILE A 99 32.52 12.37 -3.41
C ILE A 99 33.87 11.69 -3.15
N ALA A 100 34.24 10.68 -3.93
CA ALA A 100 35.52 9.99 -3.80
C ALA A 100 36.72 10.94 -4.05
N THR A 101 36.61 11.82 -5.05
CA THR A 101 37.66 12.80 -5.35
C THR A 101 37.81 13.83 -4.23
N PHE A 102 36.70 14.25 -3.62
CA PHE A 102 36.71 15.14 -2.46
C PHE A 102 37.39 14.49 -1.25
N PHE A 103 37.04 13.25 -0.90
CA PHE A 103 37.71 12.54 0.21
C PHE A 103 39.17 12.24 -0.06
N ALA A 104 39.55 11.98 -1.32
CA ALA A 104 40.95 11.82 -1.72
C ALA A 104 41.78 13.10 -1.58
N SER A 105 41.14 14.28 -1.60
CA SER A 105 41.80 15.57 -1.38
C SER A 105 42.08 15.88 0.10
N LEU A 106 41.52 15.11 1.03
CA LEU A 106 41.73 15.26 2.47
C LEU A 106 42.94 14.42 2.93
N SER A 107 43.72 14.94 3.88
CA SER A 107 44.82 14.15 4.47
C SER A 107 44.25 12.93 5.23
N PRO A 108 45.00 11.80 5.32
CA PRO A 108 44.53 10.61 6.04
C PRO A 108 44.15 10.89 7.50
N ARG A 109 44.86 11.82 8.15
CA ARG A 109 44.60 12.22 9.55
C ARG A 109 43.31 13.04 9.68
N THR A 110 43.07 13.98 8.77
CA THR A 110 41.82 14.76 8.75
C THR A 110 40.62 13.87 8.46
N LEU A 111 40.78 12.88 7.57
CA LEU A 111 39.73 11.91 7.27
C LEU A 111 39.38 11.08 8.52
N ALA A 112 40.38 10.53 9.21
CA ALA A 112 40.16 9.77 10.44
C ALA A 112 39.44 10.57 11.54
N TRP A 113 39.85 11.82 11.79
CA TRP A 113 39.19 12.68 12.78
C TRP A 113 37.76 13.06 12.36
N SER A 114 37.54 13.38 11.09
CA SER A 114 36.21 13.70 10.56
C SER A 114 35.27 12.50 10.58
N ALA A 115 35.76 11.30 10.30
CA ALA A 115 34.99 10.06 10.34
C ALA A 115 34.56 9.73 11.77
N SER A 116 35.47 9.86 12.75
CA SER A 116 35.14 9.66 14.17
C SER A 116 34.11 10.68 14.67
N LEU A 117 34.28 11.96 14.32
CA LEU A 117 33.32 13.00 14.68
C LEU A 117 31.95 12.74 14.02
N GLY A 118 31.94 12.34 12.74
CA GLY A 118 30.75 11.96 12.01
C GLY A 118 30.04 10.75 12.63
N ALA A 119 30.78 9.73 13.05
CA ALA A 119 30.21 8.56 13.72
C ALA A 119 29.55 8.93 15.06
N ILE A 120 30.18 9.81 15.85
CA ILE A 120 29.59 10.32 17.10
C ILE A 120 28.31 11.11 16.82
N ALA A 121 28.31 11.97 15.79
CA ALA A 121 27.13 12.73 15.40
C ALA A 121 25.98 11.81 14.94
N LEU A 122 26.27 10.75 14.17
CA LEU A 122 25.27 9.76 13.76
C LEU A 122 24.70 8.99 14.94
N LEU A 123 25.53 8.60 15.91
CA LEU A 123 25.06 7.95 17.14
C LEU A 123 24.17 8.89 17.97
N LEU A 124 24.54 10.17 18.08
CA LEU A 124 23.71 11.17 18.75
C LEU A 124 22.37 11.34 18.04
N GLN A 125 22.38 11.47 16.70
CA GLN A 125 21.17 11.60 15.90
C GLN A 125 20.27 10.35 16.02
N ALA A 126 20.86 9.15 15.94
CA ALA A 126 20.14 7.89 16.12
C ALA A 126 19.53 7.79 17.53
N GLY A 127 20.25 8.24 18.57
CA GLY A 127 19.74 8.30 19.93
C GLY A 127 18.54 9.25 20.07
N ILE A 128 18.61 10.44 19.46
CA ILE A 128 17.50 11.40 19.46
C ILE A 128 16.28 10.84 18.71
N ILE A 129 16.48 10.27 17.51
CA ILE A 129 15.41 9.66 16.73
C ILE A 129 14.79 8.48 17.48
N GLY A 130 15.61 7.61 18.07
CA GLY A 130 15.15 6.49 18.87
C GLY A 130 14.31 6.93 20.08
N ALA A 131 14.75 7.98 20.78
CA ALA A 131 14.00 8.55 21.91
C ALA A 131 12.66 9.18 21.48
N VAL A 132 12.64 9.93 20.36
CA VAL A 132 11.39 10.46 19.80
C VAL A 132 10.48 9.33 19.37
N LEU A 133 10.99 8.33 18.65
CA LEU A 133 10.18 7.20 18.15
C LEU A 133 9.59 6.37 19.31
N MET A 134 10.34 6.09 20.37
CA MET A 134 9.83 5.44 21.57
C MET A 134 8.74 6.27 22.27
N LYS A 135 8.89 7.60 22.30
CA LYS A 135 7.85 8.50 22.84
C LYS A 135 6.60 8.57 21.95
N THR A 136 6.70 8.21 20.67
CA THR A 136 5.62 8.29 19.67
C THR A 136 4.98 6.94 19.36
N GLN A 137 5.15 5.90 20.19
CA GLN A 137 4.52 4.57 20.03
C GLN A 137 2.98 4.55 20.24
N THR A 138 2.28 5.60 19.82
CA THR A 138 0.82 5.62 19.63
C THR A 138 0.42 6.14 18.24
N ALA A 139 1.35 6.15 17.27
CA ALA A 139 0.99 6.41 15.88
C ALA A 139 0.31 5.17 15.27
N THR A 140 -1.02 5.20 15.21
CA THR A 140 -1.84 4.18 14.54
C THR A 140 -1.62 4.31 13.04
N PHE A 141 -1.05 3.29 12.41
CA PHE A 141 -0.90 3.25 10.96
C PHE A 141 -2.29 3.18 10.30
N GLN A 142 -2.60 4.15 9.45
CA GLN A 142 -3.81 4.17 8.62
C GLN A 142 -3.38 4.08 7.16
N THR A 143 -3.68 2.93 6.53
CA THR A 143 -3.52 2.72 5.08
C THR A 143 -4.91 2.44 4.50
N ALA A 144 -5.22 3.01 3.33
CA ALA A 144 -6.56 3.01 2.75
C ALA A 144 -7.16 1.60 2.50
N SER A 145 -6.33 0.56 2.50
CA SER A 145 -6.73 -0.84 2.28
C SER A 145 -6.67 -1.70 3.55
N LEU A 146 -6.13 -1.19 4.65
CA LEU A 146 -5.92 -1.96 5.89
C LEU A 146 -6.78 -1.36 7.00
N SER A 147 -8.03 -1.83 7.05
CA SER A 147 -8.84 -1.77 8.26
C SER A 147 -8.29 -2.79 9.28
N THR A 148 -7.17 -2.49 9.93
CA THR A 148 -6.71 -3.29 11.08
C THR A 148 -7.53 -2.91 12.31
N GLY A 149 -8.80 -3.30 12.29
CA GLY A 149 -9.65 -3.37 13.47
C GLY A 149 -9.52 -4.74 14.14
N ALA A 150 -8.30 -5.14 14.49
CA ALA A 150 -7.99 -6.15 15.52
C ALA A 150 -6.47 -6.47 15.45
N PRO A 151 -5.68 -6.22 16.51
CA PRO A 151 -4.49 -7.02 16.69
C PRO A 151 -4.93 -8.45 17.02
N ILE A 152 -4.70 -9.40 16.11
CA ILE A 152 -4.75 -10.84 16.43
C ILE A 152 -3.44 -11.22 17.16
N THR A 153 -3.07 -10.43 18.16
CA THR A 153 -2.10 -10.84 19.17
C THR A 153 -2.93 -11.24 20.37
N ARG A 154 -3.11 -12.56 20.53
CA ARG A 154 -3.50 -13.18 21.79
C ARG A 154 -2.39 -12.87 22.80
N GLU A 155 -2.43 -11.67 23.36
CA GLU A 155 -1.56 -11.21 24.43
C GLU A 155 -2.36 -11.30 25.72
N LEU A 156 -1.90 -12.16 26.62
CA LEU A 156 -2.35 -12.21 28.00
C LEU A 156 -1.92 -10.91 28.68
N GLY A 157 -2.79 -9.91 28.66
CA GLY A 157 -2.57 -8.66 29.37
C GLY A 157 -3.74 -7.72 29.13
N ALA A 158 -4.56 -7.51 30.17
CA ALA A 158 -5.70 -6.61 30.15
C ALA A 158 -5.25 -5.16 29.92
N SER A 159 -5.06 -4.76 28.67
CA SER A 159 -5.10 -3.36 28.27
C SER A 159 -6.53 -3.11 27.79
N ALA A 160 -7.32 -2.47 28.63
CA ALA A 160 -8.71 -2.16 28.35
C ALA A 160 -8.79 -1.37 27.03
N ALA A 161 -9.43 -1.95 26.00
CA ALA A 161 -9.74 -1.24 24.78
C ALA A 161 -10.50 0.05 25.14
N PRO A 162 -10.21 1.20 24.49
CA PRO A 162 -10.91 2.44 24.77
C PRO A 162 -12.42 2.23 24.58
N ALA A 163 -13.22 2.71 25.52
CA ALA A 163 -14.67 2.53 25.48
C ALA A 163 -15.24 3.26 24.26
N ARG A 164 -15.99 2.53 23.42
CA ARG A 164 -16.55 3.04 22.17
C ARG A 164 -18.05 2.86 22.12
N ALA A 165 -18.72 3.80 21.48
CA ALA A 165 -20.17 3.77 21.30
C ALA A 165 -20.59 4.21 19.90
N LEU A 166 -21.71 3.68 19.43
CA LEU A 166 -22.44 4.16 18.28
C LEU A 166 -23.63 4.97 18.78
N VAL A 167 -23.66 6.24 18.41
CA VAL A 167 -24.71 7.17 18.83
C VAL A 167 -25.40 7.75 17.59
N ARG A 168 -26.73 7.71 17.58
CA ARG A 168 -27.56 8.41 16.59
C ARG A 168 -28.21 9.61 17.27
N PHE A 169 -27.94 10.80 16.77
CA PHE A 169 -28.60 12.02 17.23
C PHE A 169 -29.96 12.19 16.54
N THR A 170 -30.84 13.00 17.13
CA THR A 170 -32.08 13.41 16.45
C THR A 170 -31.75 14.36 15.29
N PRO A 171 -32.54 14.36 14.19
CA PRO A 171 -32.32 15.27 13.05
C PRO A 171 -32.32 16.76 13.44
N GLU A 172 -33.00 17.11 14.53
CA GLU A 172 -33.17 18.46 15.05
C GLU A 172 -32.08 18.85 16.06
N ALA A 173 -31.15 17.94 16.38
CA ALA A 173 -30.03 18.20 17.28
C ALA A 173 -29.11 19.27 16.68
N ARG A 174 -28.98 20.41 17.35
CA ARG A 174 -28.06 21.46 16.89
C ARG A 174 -26.64 21.08 17.25
N VAL A 175 -25.69 21.52 16.43
CA VAL A 175 -24.26 21.25 16.62
C VAL A 175 -23.78 21.68 18.02
N ALA A 176 -24.24 22.82 18.53
CA ALA A 176 -23.89 23.31 19.87
C ALA A 176 -24.34 22.37 21.00
N ASP A 177 -25.50 21.73 20.84
CA ASP A 177 -26.04 20.80 21.82
C ASP A 177 -25.25 19.46 21.79
N ILE A 178 -24.82 19.04 20.60
CA ILE A 178 -23.95 17.85 20.42
C ILE A 178 -22.56 18.10 21.02
N THR A 179 -21.94 19.26 20.77
CA THR A 179 -20.62 19.56 21.34
C THR A 179 -20.67 19.63 22.86
N ALA A 180 -21.70 20.28 23.44
CA ALA A 180 -21.88 20.33 24.89
C ALA A 180 -22.08 18.94 25.50
N LEU A 181 -22.80 18.06 24.81
CA LEU A 181 -22.95 16.65 25.22
C LEU A 181 -21.57 15.96 25.22
N LEU A 182 -20.83 16.04 24.12
CA LEU A 182 -19.52 15.41 23.98
C LEU A 182 -18.56 15.89 25.07
N ASP A 183 -18.54 17.19 25.37
CA ASP A 183 -17.74 17.76 26.45
C ASP A 183 -18.16 17.21 27.83
N SER A 184 -19.47 17.14 28.11
CA SER A 184 -19.98 16.65 29.40
C SER A 184 -19.67 15.17 29.65
N TYR A 185 -19.65 14.37 28.59
CA TYR A 185 -19.36 12.93 28.66
C TYR A 185 -17.89 12.60 28.33
N GLN A 186 -17.03 13.61 28.10
CA GLN A 186 -15.62 13.44 27.71
C GLN A 186 -15.47 12.46 26.54
N ALA A 187 -16.29 12.71 25.51
CA ALA A 187 -16.41 11.89 24.33
C ALA A 187 -15.96 12.66 23.10
N SER A 188 -15.35 11.97 22.14
CA SER A 188 -14.96 12.54 20.85
C SER A 188 -15.52 11.71 19.70
N ILE A 189 -15.93 12.38 18.61
CA ILE A 189 -16.38 11.70 17.39
C ILE A 189 -15.14 11.24 16.61
N ILE A 190 -14.97 9.93 16.48
CA ILE A 190 -13.86 9.29 15.76
C ILE A 190 -14.22 8.84 14.34
N GLY A 191 -15.48 9.01 13.94
CA GLY A 191 -15.93 8.74 12.58
C GLY A 191 -17.44 8.61 12.47
N ASP A 192 -17.90 8.46 11.24
CA ASP A 192 -19.27 8.12 10.89
C ASP A 192 -19.42 6.60 10.69
N ALA A 193 -20.62 6.11 10.95
CA ALA A 193 -21.04 4.75 10.69
C ALA A 193 -22.27 4.78 9.77
N LYS A 194 -22.47 3.69 9.02
CA LYS A 194 -23.60 3.56 8.09
C LYS A 194 -24.92 3.79 8.82
N GLY A 195 -25.84 4.51 8.17
CA GLY A 195 -27.15 4.79 8.73
C GLY A 195 -27.21 6.05 9.62
N GLY A 196 -26.30 7.00 9.46
CA GLY A 196 -26.34 8.27 10.21
C GLY A 196 -26.04 8.10 11.70
N MET A 197 -25.20 7.11 12.03
CA MET A 197 -24.68 6.89 13.38
C MET A 197 -23.27 7.46 13.46
N PHE A 198 -22.89 7.97 14.62
CA PHE A 198 -21.57 8.50 14.90
C PHE A 198 -20.83 7.55 15.84
N ARG A 199 -19.56 7.29 15.55
CA ARG A 199 -18.67 6.53 16.42
C ARG A 199 -18.07 7.50 17.44
N LEU A 200 -18.42 7.31 18.70
CA LEU A 200 -17.86 8.04 19.82
C LEU A 200 -16.79 7.19 20.51
N GLN A 201 -15.72 7.85 20.92
CA GLN A 201 -14.71 7.30 21.80
C GLN A 201 -14.67 8.13 23.08
N PHE A 202 -14.65 7.45 24.22
CA PHE A 202 -14.51 8.09 25.53
C PHE A 202 -13.04 8.11 25.96
N ASP A 203 -12.60 9.20 26.57
CA ASP A 203 -11.20 9.38 27.01
C ASP A 203 -10.83 8.43 28.16
N LYS A 204 -11.83 8.04 28.96
CA LYS A 204 -11.66 7.12 30.08
C LYS A 204 -11.82 5.67 29.62
N ALA A 205 -10.87 4.81 30.01
CA ALA A 205 -11.06 3.36 29.93
C ALA A 205 -12.11 2.94 30.97
N MET A 206 -13.16 2.25 30.51
CA MET A 206 -14.31 1.87 31.35
C MET A 206 -14.57 0.38 31.22
N SER A 207 -15.12 -0.25 32.26
CA SER A 207 -15.62 -1.62 32.15
C SER A 207 -16.88 -1.68 31.27
N GLN A 208 -17.25 -2.86 30.79
CA GLN A 208 -18.47 -3.02 29.97
C GLN A 208 -19.73 -2.56 30.72
N ASP A 209 -19.80 -2.79 32.03
CA ASP A 209 -20.93 -2.38 32.88
C ASP A 209 -21.00 -0.86 33.05
N GLU A 210 -19.84 -0.22 33.21
CA GLU A 210 -19.75 1.25 33.29
C GLU A 210 -20.14 1.91 31.97
N LEU A 211 -19.71 1.34 30.83
CA LEU A 211 -20.10 1.80 29.50
C LEU A 211 -21.61 1.62 29.29
N ALA A 212 -22.19 0.48 29.64
CA ALA A 212 -23.64 0.26 29.52
C ALA A 212 -24.45 1.26 30.36
N ALA A 213 -24.01 1.54 31.59
CA ALA A 213 -24.64 2.54 32.45
C ALA A 213 -24.52 3.95 31.88
N LEU A 214 -23.38 4.30 31.27
CA LEU A 214 -23.18 5.59 30.62
C LEU A 214 -24.07 5.74 29.38
N LEU A 215 -24.17 4.70 28.54
CA LEU A 215 -25.01 4.72 27.35
C LEU A 215 -26.50 4.81 27.69
N ALA A 216 -26.93 4.13 28.74
CA ALA A 216 -28.29 4.25 29.25
C ALA A 216 -28.63 5.66 29.78
N ARG A 217 -27.61 6.42 30.21
CA ARG A 217 -27.79 7.85 30.56
C ARG A 217 -27.82 8.72 29.32
N MET A 218 -26.90 8.52 28.37
CA MET A 218 -26.88 9.26 27.11
C MET A 218 -28.18 9.08 26.31
N GLN A 219 -28.77 7.88 26.32
CA GLN A 219 -30.04 7.62 25.63
C GLN A 219 -31.24 8.37 26.25
N ARG A 220 -31.12 8.90 27.48
CA ARG A 220 -32.16 9.75 28.10
C ARG A 220 -32.04 11.22 27.71
N GLU A 221 -30.96 11.60 27.04
CA GLU A 221 -30.77 12.96 26.56
C GLU A 221 -31.70 13.25 25.39
N LYS A 222 -32.28 14.45 25.37
CA LYS A 222 -33.35 14.83 24.43
C LYS A 222 -32.96 14.76 22.95
N PHE A 223 -31.66 14.74 22.67
CA PHE A 223 -31.10 14.81 21.32
C PHE A 223 -30.43 13.50 20.88
N VAL A 224 -30.54 12.43 21.69
CA VAL A 224 -29.98 11.10 21.40
C VAL A 224 -31.12 10.12 21.12
N ASN A 225 -31.17 9.59 19.91
CA ASN A 225 -32.16 8.60 19.48
C ASN A 225 -31.73 7.17 19.84
N LEU A 226 -30.44 6.87 19.69
CA LEU A 226 -29.86 5.56 19.99
C LEU A 226 -28.45 5.71 20.52
N ALA A 227 -28.08 4.99 21.57
CA ALA A 227 -26.72 4.87 22.07
C ALA A 227 -26.43 3.41 22.41
N VAL A 228 -25.51 2.77 21.69
CA VAL A 228 -25.15 1.35 21.88
C VAL A 228 -23.64 1.17 21.89
N ALA A 229 -23.16 0.14 22.57
CA ALA A 229 -21.73 -0.17 22.60
C ALA A 229 -21.24 -0.53 21.19
N ALA A 230 -20.08 0.01 20.81
CA ALA A 230 -19.45 -0.31 19.54
C ALA A 230 -18.37 -1.38 19.74
N PRO A 231 -18.21 -2.30 18.77
CA PRO A 231 -17.08 -3.24 18.76
C PRO A 231 -15.74 -2.55 18.46
#